data_AF-A0A0L0G4D9-F1
#
_entry.id   AF-A0A0L0G4D9-F1
#
_cell.length_a   1.000
_cell.length_b   1.000
_cell.length_c   1.000
_cell.angle_alpha   90.00
_cell.angle_beta   90.00
_cell.angle_gamma   90.00
#
_symmetry.space_group_name_H-M   'P 1'
#
loop_
_entity.id
_entity.type
_entity.pdbx_description
1 polymer ?
#
loop_
_entity_poly.entity_id
_entity_poly.type
_entity_poly.pdbx_seq_one_letter_code
_entity_poly.pdbx_strand_id
1 'polypeptide(L)'
;MQDKYTAEGGIVSDHDVHRKSIKGSAMGASKHVIVGCNVTRGDENATPRYTQWINALEGRQLLTQRYRECTLIKPTWFMSRDTFESVGSFDESGPGTPEDMIFLYKHLDNFGALAKVCEPLVMYRYHAQAQSHSVKWQDIFDLRVKHIEHHLLNRLSSFSVWSAGREGKRFYRALDPRNQTKVACFLDVKDTLIKGPGFRPSKTAVFIPIRHYTQLLVCGTDVIPRPVITCVKLNLHSGFETNMADVKLTEGYDCIYFA
;
A
#
# COMPACT_ATOMS: atom_id res chain seq x y z
N MET A 1 21.60 45.64 -4.26
CA MET A 1 20.21 46.07 -3.99
C MET A 1 19.53 46.25 -5.34
N GLN A 2 18.46 45.57 -5.71
CA GLN A 2 17.76 44.46 -5.10
C GLN A 2 16.95 43.80 -6.22
N ASP A 3 16.91 42.49 -6.17
CA ASP A 3 16.37 41.55 -7.12
C ASP A 3 14.90 41.78 -7.51
N LYS A 4 14.54 41.37 -8.74
CA LYS A 4 13.27 40.69 -9.00
C LYS A 4 13.50 39.51 -9.95
N TYR A 5 13.77 38.36 -9.34
CA TYR A 5 13.52 37.04 -9.90
C TYR A 5 12.03 36.91 -10.25
N THR A 6 11.70 36.70 -11.52
CA THR A 6 10.42 36.12 -11.92
C THR A 6 10.57 34.60 -11.88
N ALA A 7 10.01 33.98 -10.84
CA ALA A 7 9.91 32.54 -10.71
C ALA A 7 8.85 31.99 -11.68
N GLU A 8 9.28 31.21 -12.66
CA GLU A 8 8.40 30.30 -13.42
C GLU A 8 8.00 29.13 -12.51
N GLY A 9 6.93 29.33 -11.73
CA GLY A 9 6.28 28.28 -10.96
C GLY A 9 5.37 27.44 -11.85
N GLY A 10 5.93 26.45 -12.54
CA GLY A 10 5.13 25.41 -13.20
C GLY A 10 4.37 24.58 -12.15
N ILE A 11 3.04 24.48 -12.29
CA ILE A 11 2.18 23.62 -11.47
C ILE A 11 2.60 22.17 -11.71
N VAL A 12 3.40 21.60 -10.82
CA VAL A 12 3.74 20.17 -10.85
C VAL A 12 2.47 19.40 -10.50
N SER A 13 1.98 18.58 -11.41
CA SER A 13 0.79 17.75 -11.15
C SER A 13 1.06 16.74 -10.03
N ASP A 14 0.05 16.40 -9.22
CA ASP A 14 0.18 15.36 -8.17
C ASP A 14 0.72 14.02 -8.71
N HIS A 15 0.38 13.73 -9.97
CA HIS A 15 0.90 12.61 -10.74
C HIS A 15 2.43 12.63 -10.88
N ASP A 16 3.02 13.80 -11.06
CA ASP A 16 4.47 13.97 -11.21
C ASP A 16 5.21 13.95 -9.87
N VAL A 17 4.58 14.44 -8.79
CA VAL A 17 5.13 14.39 -7.42
C VAL A 17 5.32 12.93 -6.98
N HIS A 18 4.29 12.10 -7.15
CA HIS A 18 4.35 10.69 -6.78
C HIS A 18 5.33 9.89 -7.66
N ARG A 19 5.32 10.15 -8.98
CA ARG A 19 6.28 9.53 -9.92
C ARG A 19 7.73 9.82 -9.54
N LYS A 20 8.04 11.07 -9.14
CA LYS A 20 9.37 11.46 -8.68
C LYS A 20 9.72 10.80 -7.34
N SER A 21 8.78 10.64 -6.40
CA SER A 21 9.04 9.95 -5.13
C SER A 21 9.44 8.48 -5.34
N ILE A 22 8.74 7.74 -6.20
CA ILE A 22 9.08 6.34 -6.49
C ILE A 22 10.38 6.21 -7.28
N LYS A 23 10.62 7.10 -8.25
CA LYS A 23 11.88 7.11 -9.02
C LYS A 23 13.08 7.51 -8.15
N GLY A 24 12.90 8.44 -7.22
CA GLY A 24 13.93 8.86 -6.25
C GLY A 24 14.32 7.73 -5.29
N SER A 25 13.37 6.89 -4.88
CA SER A 25 13.65 5.67 -4.11
C SER A 25 14.23 4.52 -4.95
N ALA A 26 14.23 4.61 -6.29
CA ALA A 26 14.62 3.53 -7.20
C ALA A 26 15.92 3.77 -7.99
N MET A 27 16.61 4.91 -7.82
CA MET A 27 17.86 5.20 -8.54
C MET A 27 19.01 5.55 -7.58
N GLY A 28 19.59 4.49 -7.03
CA GLY A 28 20.84 4.47 -6.31
C GLY A 28 21.02 3.07 -5.74
N ALA A 29 22.19 2.45 -5.88
CA ALA A 29 22.49 1.24 -5.13
C ALA A 29 22.52 1.64 -3.65
N SER A 30 21.41 1.42 -2.94
CA SER A 30 21.37 1.68 -1.50
C SER A 30 22.45 0.80 -0.85
N LYS A 31 23.28 1.40 -0.01
CA LYS A 31 24.27 0.66 0.78
C LYS A 31 23.58 -0.31 1.75
N HIS A 32 22.32 -0.04 2.08
CA HIS A 32 21.53 -0.77 3.07
C HIS A 32 20.43 -1.57 2.38
N VAL A 33 20.53 -2.89 2.42
CA VAL A 33 19.62 -3.79 1.72
C VAL A 33 19.15 -4.90 2.65
N ILE A 34 17.82 -5.10 2.71
CA ILE A 34 17.23 -6.30 3.29
C ILE A 34 16.91 -7.25 2.14
N VAL A 35 17.47 -8.45 2.20
CA VAL A 35 17.23 -9.51 1.23
C VAL A 35 16.35 -10.57 1.86
N GLY A 36 15.22 -10.91 1.24
CA GLY A 36 14.41 -12.06 1.61
C GLY A 36 14.48 -13.18 0.57
N CYS A 37 13.67 -14.22 0.75
CA CYS A 37 13.51 -15.29 -0.22
C CYS A 37 12.06 -15.79 -0.28
N ASN A 38 11.76 -16.64 -1.26
CA ASN A 38 10.49 -17.37 -1.26
C ASN A 38 10.48 -18.40 -0.13
N VAL A 39 9.28 -18.83 0.26
CA VAL A 39 9.10 -19.81 1.33
C VAL A 39 8.22 -20.99 0.91
N THR A 40 8.42 -22.13 1.54
CA THR A 40 7.46 -23.25 1.54
C THR A 40 6.73 -23.34 2.89
N ARG A 41 5.53 -23.90 2.90
CA ARG A 41 4.76 -24.19 4.12
C ARG A 41 4.17 -25.60 3.98
N GLY A 42 4.35 -26.44 4.99
CA GLY A 42 3.98 -27.86 4.94
C GLY A 42 2.58 -28.20 5.44
N ASP A 43 1.91 -27.29 6.16
CA ASP A 43 0.70 -27.62 6.92
C ASP A 43 -0.59 -27.08 6.28
N GLU A 44 -1.72 -27.77 6.46
CA GLU A 44 -3.04 -27.41 5.92
C GLU A 44 -3.58 -26.06 6.45
N ASN A 45 -3.08 -25.59 7.59
CA ASN A 45 -3.38 -24.26 8.15
C ASN A 45 -2.52 -23.13 7.53
N ALA A 46 -1.62 -23.44 6.60
CA ALA A 46 -0.79 -22.46 5.93
C ALA A 46 -1.67 -21.54 5.10
N THR A 47 -1.72 -20.25 5.42
CA THR A 47 -2.47 -19.23 4.68
C THR A 47 -2.06 -19.22 3.18
N PRO A 48 -2.73 -19.97 2.28
CA PRO A 48 -2.11 -20.38 1.03
C PRO A 48 -2.09 -19.23 0.03
N ARG A 49 -3.13 -18.38 0.06
CA ARG A 49 -3.18 -17.12 -0.69
C ARG A 49 -2.08 -16.14 -0.29
N TYR A 50 -1.73 -16.11 1.00
CA TYR A 50 -0.67 -15.22 1.48
C TYR A 50 0.69 -15.74 1.01
N THR A 51 0.95 -17.04 1.14
CA THR A 51 2.18 -17.68 0.64
C THR A 51 2.33 -17.53 -0.88
N GLN A 52 1.25 -17.73 -1.64
CA GLN A 52 1.25 -17.49 -3.08
C GLN A 52 1.60 -16.04 -3.40
N TRP A 53 1.01 -15.08 -2.70
CA TRP A 53 1.28 -13.67 -2.92
C TRP A 53 2.74 -13.29 -2.63
N ILE A 54 3.26 -13.57 -1.44
CA ILE A 54 4.63 -13.19 -1.06
C ILE A 54 5.66 -13.82 -2.02
N ASN A 55 5.41 -15.06 -2.46
CA ASN A 55 6.29 -15.74 -3.40
C ASN A 55 6.20 -15.17 -4.81
N ALA A 56 5.03 -14.65 -5.22
CA ALA A 56 4.83 -14.03 -6.53
C ALA A 56 5.34 -12.59 -6.65
N LEU A 57 5.64 -11.90 -5.53
CA LEU A 57 6.15 -10.53 -5.57
C LEU A 57 7.47 -10.44 -6.35
N GLU A 58 7.54 -9.53 -7.33
CA GLU A 58 8.77 -9.18 -8.04
C GLU A 58 9.50 -8.01 -7.36
N GLY A 59 10.76 -7.75 -7.75
CA GLY A 59 11.63 -6.78 -7.07
C GLY A 59 11.00 -5.40 -6.84
N ARG A 60 10.35 -4.82 -7.86
CA ARG A 60 9.65 -3.53 -7.73
C ARG A 60 8.40 -3.62 -6.84
N GLN A 61 7.71 -4.76 -6.86
CA GLN A 61 6.48 -4.99 -6.08
C GLN A 61 6.74 -5.07 -4.58
N LEU A 62 7.98 -5.38 -4.16
CA LEU A 62 8.40 -5.28 -2.76
C LEU A 62 8.18 -3.86 -2.20
N LEU A 63 8.40 -2.85 -3.03
CA LEU A 63 8.20 -1.45 -2.66
C LEU A 63 6.76 -1.00 -2.93
N THR A 64 6.18 -1.29 -4.10
CA THR A 64 4.86 -0.76 -4.48
C THR A 64 3.71 -1.40 -3.70
N GLN A 65 3.89 -2.61 -3.17
CA GLN A 65 2.89 -3.31 -2.35
C GLN A 65 3.16 -3.23 -0.85
N ARG A 66 4.09 -2.38 -0.39
CA ARG A 66 4.40 -2.17 1.05
C ARG A 66 3.19 -1.77 1.90
N TYR A 67 2.18 -1.17 1.28
CA TYR A 67 0.94 -0.75 1.95
C TYR A 67 -0.07 -1.88 2.07
N ARG A 68 0.14 -2.99 1.38
CA ARG A 68 -0.73 -4.16 1.46
C ARG A 68 -0.44 -4.97 2.71
N GLU A 69 0.81 -5.39 2.88
CA GLU A 69 1.28 -6.17 4.03
C GLU A 69 2.82 -6.18 4.00
N CYS A 70 3.48 -6.79 4.99
CA CYS A 70 4.93 -6.99 4.97
C CYS A 70 5.36 -7.79 3.72
N THR A 71 6.13 -7.16 2.82
CA THR A 71 6.46 -7.69 1.48
C THR A 71 7.64 -8.66 1.45
N LEU A 72 8.44 -8.69 2.53
CA LEU A 72 9.41 -9.74 2.80
C LEU A 72 9.01 -10.40 4.11
N ILE A 73 8.77 -11.71 4.09
CA ILE A 73 8.34 -12.42 5.28
C ILE A 73 9.53 -12.75 6.18
N LYS A 74 9.47 -12.51 7.49
CA LYS A 74 10.42 -13.17 8.41
C LYS A 74 10.14 -14.69 8.46
N PRO A 75 11.12 -15.56 8.75
CA PRO A 75 12.50 -15.25 9.09
C PRO A 75 13.42 -15.19 7.85
N THR A 76 12.92 -14.86 6.65
CA THR A 76 13.76 -14.90 5.43
C THR A 76 14.81 -13.80 5.33
N TRP A 77 14.77 -12.82 6.23
CA TRP A 77 15.56 -11.61 6.12
C TRP A 77 17.04 -11.88 6.37
N PHE A 78 17.85 -11.47 5.41
CA PHE A 78 19.30 -11.43 5.47
C PHE A 78 19.76 -10.00 5.16
N MET A 79 20.61 -9.44 6.03
CA MET A 79 21.11 -8.08 5.90
C MET A 79 22.46 -7.94 6.63
N SER A 80 23.26 -6.94 6.24
CA SER A 80 24.50 -6.64 6.96
C SER A 80 24.21 -6.04 8.34
N ARG A 81 25.20 -6.13 9.25
CA ARG A 81 25.17 -5.43 10.54
C ARG A 81 24.93 -3.93 10.34
N ASP A 82 25.65 -3.28 9.42
CA ASP A 82 25.46 -1.87 9.08
C ASP A 82 24.02 -1.55 8.65
N THR A 83 23.36 -2.46 7.90
CA THR A 83 21.95 -2.29 7.52
C THR A 83 21.06 -2.35 8.76
N PHE A 84 21.25 -3.33 9.62
CA PHE A 84 20.49 -3.44 10.86
C PHE A 84 20.66 -2.20 11.76
N GLU A 85 21.91 -1.79 11.99
CA GLU A 85 22.24 -0.63 12.83
C GLU A 85 21.72 0.69 12.23
N SER A 86 21.62 0.80 10.90
CA SER A 86 21.02 1.97 10.25
C SER A 86 19.52 2.13 10.53
N VAL A 87 18.82 1.03 10.85
CA VAL A 87 17.39 1.03 11.21
C VAL A 87 17.21 1.17 12.72
N GLY A 88 18.10 0.54 13.49
CA GLY A 88 18.05 0.44 14.95
C GLY A 88 17.56 -0.93 15.41
N SER A 89 17.01 -1.00 16.62
CA SER A 89 16.47 -2.25 17.18
C SER A 89 15.04 -2.54 16.70
N PHE A 90 14.61 -3.78 16.91
CA PHE A 90 13.19 -4.11 16.84
C PHE A 90 12.40 -3.38 17.93
N ASP A 91 11.12 -3.20 17.68
CA ASP A 91 10.20 -2.66 18.69
C ASP A 91 9.83 -3.77 19.68
N GLU A 92 10.24 -3.60 20.94
CA GLU A 92 10.05 -4.57 22.03
C GLU A 92 8.93 -4.14 22.99
N SER A 93 7.95 -3.34 22.52
CA SER A 93 6.83 -2.87 23.35
C SER A 93 5.93 -3.98 23.93
N GLY A 94 6.16 -5.25 23.54
CA GLY A 94 5.57 -6.44 24.14
C GLY A 94 4.77 -7.29 23.15
N PRO A 95 4.12 -8.36 23.63
CA PRO A 95 3.30 -9.25 22.81
C PRO A 95 2.25 -8.48 22.00
N GLY A 96 2.13 -8.81 20.72
CA GLY A 96 1.20 -8.17 19.79
C GLY A 96 1.76 -6.99 19.02
N THR A 97 3.01 -6.59 19.30
CA THR A 97 3.73 -5.59 18.49
C THR A 97 4.02 -6.17 17.10
N PRO A 98 3.60 -5.52 16.00
CA PRO A 98 3.95 -5.92 14.62
C PRO A 98 5.37 -5.45 14.26
N GLU A 99 6.35 -5.93 15.00
CA GLU A 99 7.75 -5.52 14.98
C GLU A 99 8.41 -5.64 13.60
N ASP A 100 8.02 -6.66 12.84
CA ASP A 100 8.52 -6.88 11.48
C ASP A 100 8.12 -5.74 10.55
N MET A 101 6.84 -5.35 10.55
CA MET A 101 6.35 -4.27 9.70
C MET A 101 6.93 -2.92 10.13
N ILE A 102 7.05 -2.69 11.45
CA ILE A 102 7.67 -1.48 11.99
C ILE A 102 9.13 -1.36 11.52
N PHE A 103 9.90 -2.44 11.61
CA PHE A 103 11.29 -2.46 11.16
C PHE A 103 11.39 -2.24 9.65
N LEU A 104 10.54 -2.92 8.85
CA LEU A 104 10.51 -2.75 7.40
C LEU A 104 10.23 -1.30 7.01
N TYR A 105 9.26 -0.65 7.67
CA TYR A 105 8.94 0.76 7.40
C TYR A 105 10.07 1.69 7.79
N LYS A 106 10.68 1.54 8.98
CA LYS A 106 11.87 2.33 9.36
C LYS A 106 13.01 2.16 8.35
N HIS A 107 13.24 0.94 7.86
CA HIS A 107 14.24 0.66 6.81
C HIS A 107 13.95 1.43 5.53
N LEU A 108 12.69 1.42 5.06
CA LEU A 108 12.28 2.17 3.87
C LEU A 108 12.35 3.69 4.09
N ASP A 109 12.01 4.17 5.28
CA ASP A 109 12.09 5.58 5.65
C ASP A 109 13.54 6.09 5.67
N ASN A 110 14.49 5.20 5.97
CA ASN A 110 15.92 5.44 5.89
C ASN A 110 16.50 5.19 4.49
N PHE A 111 15.66 5.17 3.45
CA PHE A 111 16.06 4.94 2.05
C PHE A 111 16.74 3.59 1.80
N GLY A 112 16.46 2.60 2.65
CA GLY A 112 16.89 1.22 2.49
C GLY A 112 16.21 0.54 1.30
N ALA A 113 16.94 -0.35 0.62
CA ALA A 113 16.40 -1.13 -0.48
C ALA A 113 15.91 -2.51 -0.02
N LEU A 114 14.98 -3.07 -0.79
CA LEU A 114 14.50 -4.44 -0.61
C LEU A 114 14.89 -5.28 -1.83
N ALA A 115 15.35 -6.50 -1.58
CA ALA A 115 15.61 -7.48 -2.61
C ALA A 115 15.01 -8.84 -2.22
N LYS A 116 14.77 -9.69 -3.21
CA LYS A 116 14.26 -11.05 -2.97
C LYS A 116 14.94 -12.05 -3.90
N VAL A 117 15.39 -13.16 -3.33
CA VAL A 117 15.77 -14.35 -4.08
C VAL A 117 14.50 -15.16 -4.39
N CYS A 118 14.19 -15.37 -5.66
CA CYS A 118 12.98 -16.07 -6.10
C CYS A 118 13.07 -17.61 -5.98
N GLU A 119 13.76 -18.09 -4.95
CA GLU A 119 13.92 -19.51 -4.64
C GLU A 119 13.38 -19.81 -3.24
N PRO A 120 12.70 -20.96 -3.04
CA PRO A 120 12.17 -21.33 -1.73
C PRO A 120 13.27 -21.82 -0.79
N LEU A 121 13.99 -20.90 -0.15
CA LEU A 121 15.14 -21.24 0.70
C LEU A 121 14.77 -21.50 2.18
N VAL A 122 13.53 -21.18 2.58
CA VAL A 122 13.05 -21.36 3.96
C VAL A 122 11.74 -22.14 3.97
N MET A 123 11.69 -23.19 4.81
CA MET A 123 10.43 -23.84 5.18
C MET A 123 9.84 -23.11 6.41
N TYR A 124 8.79 -22.34 6.19
CA TYR A 124 8.08 -21.65 7.26
C TYR A 124 7.13 -22.64 7.94
N ARG A 125 7.53 -23.11 9.12
CA ARG A 125 6.75 -24.06 9.93
C ARG A 125 5.72 -23.33 10.80
N TYR A 126 4.50 -23.83 10.82
CA TYR A 126 3.49 -23.35 11.75
C TYR A 126 3.78 -23.88 13.17
N HIS A 127 3.54 -23.04 14.19
CA HIS A 127 3.57 -23.49 15.58
C HIS A 127 2.49 -22.77 16.38
N ALA A 128 1.77 -23.49 17.23
CA ALA A 128 0.63 -22.96 17.98
C ALA A 128 1.00 -21.82 18.95
N GLN A 129 2.27 -21.77 19.38
CA GLN A 129 2.80 -20.72 20.26
C GLN A 129 3.46 -19.55 19.50
N ALA A 130 3.26 -19.43 18.18
CA ALA A 130 3.84 -18.34 17.41
C ALA A 130 3.35 -16.98 17.92
N GLN A 131 4.28 -16.06 18.17
CA GLN A 131 3.97 -14.70 18.66
C GLN A 131 3.09 -13.92 17.67
N SER A 132 3.14 -14.24 16.38
CA SER A 132 2.27 -13.67 15.35
C SER A 132 0.77 -13.81 15.64
N HIS A 133 0.36 -14.77 16.50
CA HIS A 133 -1.03 -14.90 16.94
C HIS A 133 -1.49 -13.77 17.88
N SER A 134 -0.56 -13.12 18.58
CA SER A 134 -0.86 -12.01 19.47
C SER A 134 -1.02 -10.67 18.73
N VAL A 135 -0.50 -10.58 17.51
CA VAL A 135 -0.56 -9.36 16.68
C VAL A 135 -1.98 -9.20 16.13
N LYS A 136 -2.64 -8.09 16.50
CA LYS A 136 -4.01 -7.84 16.04
C LYS A 136 -3.98 -7.26 14.64
N TRP A 137 -4.96 -7.67 13.85
CA TRP A 137 -5.20 -7.10 12.52
C TRP A 137 -5.33 -5.57 12.54
N GLN A 138 -5.93 -5.00 13.60
CA GLN A 138 -6.12 -3.56 13.75
C GLN A 138 -4.79 -2.82 13.88
N ASP A 139 -3.81 -3.37 14.60
CA ASP A 139 -2.50 -2.73 14.80
C ASP A 139 -1.73 -2.65 13.47
N ILE A 140 -1.74 -3.75 12.70
CA ILE A 140 -1.17 -3.79 11.34
C ILE A 140 -1.91 -2.82 10.40
N PHE A 141 -3.24 -2.77 10.48
CA PHE A 141 -4.05 -1.86 9.69
C PHE A 141 -3.73 -0.39 9.99
N ASP A 142 -3.66 0.00 11.26
CA ASP A 142 -3.38 1.38 11.67
C ASP A 142 -1.96 1.80 11.28
N LEU A 143 -0.98 0.91 11.35
CA LEU A 143 0.38 1.17 10.85
C LEU A 143 0.39 1.41 9.33
N ARG A 144 -0.29 0.56 8.55
CA ARG A 144 -0.41 0.74 7.10
C ARG A 144 -1.09 2.06 6.74
N VAL A 145 -2.16 2.44 7.45
CA VAL A 145 -2.84 3.74 7.25
C VAL A 145 -1.87 4.89 7.52
N LYS A 146 -1.19 4.91 8.67
CA LYS A 146 -0.23 5.97 8.99
C LYS A 146 0.89 6.08 7.94
N HIS A 147 1.41 4.95 7.49
CA HIS A 147 2.49 4.91 6.51
C HIS A 147 2.02 5.38 5.11
N ILE A 148 0.82 4.97 4.64
CA ILE A 148 0.31 5.47 3.36
C ILE A 148 -0.04 6.96 3.42
N GLU A 149 -0.55 7.46 4.55
CA GLU A 149 -0.79 8.89 4.72
C GLU A 149 0.50 9.70 4.64
N HIS A 150 1.51 9.31 5.41
CA HIS A 150 2.77 10.05 5.48
C HIS A 150 3.49 10.12 4.13
N HIS A 151 3.62 8.98 3.44
CA HIS A 151 4.45 8.89 2.24
C HIS A 151 3.71 9.19 0.94
N LEU A 152 2.37 9.14 0.95
CA LEU A 152 1.56 9.34 -0.25
C LEU A 152 0.46 10.38 -0.03
N LEU A 153 -0.56 10.07 0.78
CA LEU A 153 -1.83 10.81 0.75
C LEU A 153 -1.68 12.27 1.22
N ASN A 154 -0.77 12.55 2.16
CA ASN A 154 -0.52 13.90 2.65
C ASN A 154 -0.09 14.88 1.54
N ARG A 155 0.56 14.36 0.49
CA ARG A 155 1.09 15.15 -0.63
C ARG A 155 0.12 15.28 -1.80
N LEU A 156 -0.97 14.53 -1.79
CA LEU A 156 -1.99 14.59 -2.83
C LEU A 156 -3.01 15.68 -2.51
N SER A 157 -3.54 16.31 -3.54
CA SER A 157 -4.73 17.17 -3.46
C SER A 157 -6.01 16.34 -3.53
N SER A 158 -6.01 15.22 -4.28
CA SER A 158 -7.15 14.32 -4.42
C SER A 158 -6.73 12.90 -4.80
N PHE A 159 -7.56 11.91 -4.46
CA PHE A 159 -7.40 10.51 -4.88
C PHE A 159 -8.74 9.76 -4.84
N SER A 160 -8.76 8.53 -5.34
CA SER A 160 -9.97 7.69 -5.36
C SER A 160 -9.75 6.37 -4.63
N VAL A 161 -10.82 5.72 -4.17
CA VAL A 161 -10.76 4.44 -3.45
C VAL A 161 -11.55 3.37 -4.18
N TRP A 162 -10.93 2.25 -4.56
CA TRP A 162 -11.65 1.11 -5.13
C TRP A 162 -12.07 0.15 -4.02
N SER A 163 -13.39 -0.02 -3.92
CA SER A 163 -14.22 -0.79 -2.97
C SER A 163 -15.15 0.16 -2.23
N ALA A 164 -16.37 0.35 -2.73
CA ALA A 164 -17.42 1.08 -2.02
C ALA A 164 -18.09 0.24 -0.90
N GLY A 165 -17.56 -0.95 -0.64
CA GLY A 165 -17.99 -1.89 0.40
C GLY A 165 -17.41 -1.58 1.79
N ARG A 166 -17.41 -2.61 2.64
CA ARG A 166 -16.96 -2.52 4.05
C ARG A 166 -15.51 -2.07 4.17
N GLU A 167 -14.62 -2.64 3.36
CA GLU A 167 -13.18 -2.44 3.50
C GLU A 167 -12.73 -1.05 3.05
N GLY A 168 -13.17 -0.56 1.88
CA GLY A 168 -12.85 0.82 1.47
C GLY A 168 -13.49 1.88 2.37
N LYS A 169 -14.72 1.66 2.85
CA LYS A 169 -15.34 2.57 3.84
C LYS A 169 -14.65 2.50 5.21
N ARG A 170 -14.00 1.39 5.56
CA ARG A 170 -13.20 1.27 6.78
C ARG A 170 -11.90 2.06 6.63
N PHE A 171 -11.20 1.88 5.50
CA PHE A 171 -10.02 2.66 5.14
C PHE A 171 -10.31 4.17 5.22
N TYR A 172 -11.37 4.65 4.55
CA TYR A 172 -11.76 6.07 4.61
C TYR A 172 -11.91 6.59 6.04
N ARG A 173 -12.60 5.85 6.91
CA ARG A 173 -12.86 6.28 8.30
C ARG A 173 -11.61 6.30 9.17
N ALA A 174 -10.57 5.58 8.78
CA ALA A 174 -9.30 5.52 9.49
C ALA A 174 -8.33 6.63 9.10
N LEU A 175 -8.55 7.29 7.95
CA LEU A 175 -7.75 8.42 7.51
C LEU A 175 -7.87 9.61 8.46
N ASP A 176 -6.81 10.41 8.54
CA ASP A 176 -6.82 11.77 9.08
C ASP A 176 -7.92 12.58 8.36
N PRO A 177 -8.67 13.44 9.09
CA PRO A 177 -9.73 14.25 8.50
C PRO A 177 -9.28 15.07 7.27
N ARG A 178 -8.01 15.52 7.22
CA ARG A 178 -7.46 16.25 6.07
C ARG A 178 -7.29 15.38 4.83
N ASN A 179 -7.11 14.07 4.98
CA ASN A 179 -7.04 13.14 3.87
C ASN A 179 -8.41 12.58 3.49
N GLN A 180 -9.37 12.55 4.42
CA GLN A 180 -10.77 12.22 4.12
C GLN A 180 -11.37 13.19 3.09
N THR A 181 -11.08 14.49 3.21
CA THR A 181 -11.58 15.52 2.27
C THR A 181 -11.01 15.40 0.86
N LYS A 182 -9.93 14.64 0.68
CA LYS A 182 -9.27 14.43 -0.62
C LYS A 182 -9.87 13.27 -1.43
N VAL A 183 -10.71 12.44 -0.80
CA VAL A 183 -11.34 11.29 -1.45
C VAL A 183 -12.42 11.77 -2.41
N ALA A 184 -12.11 11.75 -3.71
CA ALA A 184 -13.00 12.23 -4.76
C ALA A 184 -14.19 11.30 -4.99
N CYS A 185 -13.95 9.99 -4.99
CA CYS A 185 -14.99 9.00 -5.21
C CYS A 185 -14.59 7.62 -4.67
N PHE A 186 -15.61 6.78 -4.49
CA PHE A 186 -15.43 5.35 -4.46
C PHE A 186 -15.69 4.74 -5.83
N LEU A 187 -14.95 3.68 -6.15
CA LEU A 187 -15.19 2.85 -7.32
C LEU A 187 -15.72 1.48 -6.89
N ASP A 188 -16.66 0.93 -7.67
CA ASP A 188 -17.18 -0.42 -7.47
C ASP A 188 -17.64 -1.05 -8.80
N VAL A 189 -18.00 -2.34 -8.72
CA VAL A 189 -18.60 -3.13 -9.81
C VAL A 189 -20.08 -3.39 -9.56
N LYS A 190 -20.56 -3.21 -8.33
CA LYS A 190 -21.93 -3.54 -7.94
C LYS A 190 -22.89 -2.41 -8.32
N ASP A 191 -23.76 -2.68 -9.28
CA ASP A 191 -24.84 -1.79 -9.71
C ASP A 191 -25.67 -1.21 -8.57
N THR A 192 -25.97 -2.02 -7.54
CA THR A 192 -26.75 -1.58 -6.38
C THR A 192 -26.04 -0.50 -5.57
N LEU A 193 -24.70 -0.50 -5.53
CA LEU A 193 -23.92 0.54 -4.87
C LEU A 193 -23.81 1.79 -5.75
N ILE A 194 -23.65 1.59 -7.07
CA ILE A 194 -23.44 2.65 -8.05
C ILE A 194 -24.71 3.47 -8.28
N LYS A 195 -25.86 2.79 -8.40
CA LYS A 195 -27.20 3.42 -8.55
C LYS A 195 -27.75 3.93 -7.21
N GLY A 196 -27.07 3.60 -6.11
CA GLY A 196 -27.47 3.99 -4.76
C GLY A 196 -27.16 5.46 -4.44
N PRO A 197 -27.44 5.91 -3.20
CA PRO A 197 -27.34 7.32 -2.81
C PRO A 197 -25.90 7.80 -2.55
N GLY A 198 -24.88 7.08 -3.04
CA GLY A 198 -23.45 7.27 -2.75
C GLY A 198 -23.09 7.01 -1.28
N PHE A 199 -21.97 7.58 -0.82
CA PHE A 199 -21.50 7.47 0.56
C PHE A 199 -21.58 8.81 1.28
N ARG A 200 -22.22 8.82 2.45
CA ARG A 200 -22.24 9.94 3.39
C ARG A 200 -21.69 9.45 4.72
N PRO A 201 -20.45 9.80 5.08
CA PRO A 201 -19.88 9.42 6.37
C PRO A 201 -20.63 10.15 7.49
N SER A 202 -21.00 9.44 8.56
CA SER A 202 -21.78 10.04 9.65
C SER A 202 -21.09 11.21 10.35
N LYS A 203 -19.76 11.25 10.32
CA LYS A 203 -18.93 12.27 10.99
C LYS A 203 -18.58 13.47 10.11
N THR A 204 -18.90 13.44 8.82
CA THR A 204 -18.56 14.52 7.88
C THR A 204 -19.77 14.84 7.02
N ALA A 205 -20.09 16.11 6.82
CA ALA A 205 -21.16 16.52 5.90
C ALA A 205 -20.83 16.29 4.40
N VAL A 206 -19.70 15.65 4.10
CA VAL A 206 -19.20 15.43 2.74
C VAL A 206 -19.94 14.26 2.09
N PHE A 207 -20.54 14.52 0.93
CA PHE A 207 -21.05 13.49 0.04
C PHE A 207 -19.92 12.98 -0.86
N ILE A 208 -19.74 11.66 -0.92
CA ILE A 208 -18.74 11.01 -1.78
C ILE A 208 -19.47 10.12 -2.79
N PRO A 209 -19.36 10.39 -4.10
CA PRO A 209 -20.01 9.58 -5.12
C PRO A 209 -19.42 8.17 -5.20
N ILE A 210 -20.25 7.20 -5.60
CA ILE A 210 -19.82 5.85 -5.96
C ILE A 210 -19.97 5.73 -7.47
N ARG A 211 -18.86 5.47 -8.17
CA ARG A 211 -18.79 5.40 -9.63
C ARG A 211 -18.44 3.97 -10.07
N HIS A 212 -18.82 3.60 -11.30
CA HIS A 212 -18.40 2.32 -11.86
C HIS A 212 -16.91 2.36 -12.21
N TYR A 213 -16.18 1.27 -12.00
CA TYR A 213 -14.73 1.25 -12.21
C TYR A 213 -14.30 1.58 -13.65
N THR A 214 -15.12 1.27 -14.66
CA THR A 214 -14.81 1.57 -16.07
C THR A 214 -14.68 3.07 -16.35
N GLN A 215 -15.15 3.94 -15.44
CA GLN A 215 -14.91 5.38 -15.56
C GLN A 215 -13.41 5.74 -15.47
N LEU A 216 -12.55 4.82 -15.03
CA LEU A 216 -11.09 4.97 -15.10
C LEU A 216 -10.54 5.01 -16.54
N LEU A 217 -11.32 4.56 -17.53
CA LEU A 217 -10.98 4.62 -18.95
C LEU A 217 -11.27 5.97 -19.60
N VAL A 218 -12.09 6.81 -18.94
CA VAL A 218 -12.51 8.10 -19.49
C VAL A 218 -11.34 9.07 -19.47
N CYS A 219 -11.16 9.80 -20.56
CA CYS A 219 -10.20 10.89 -20.70
C CYS A 219 -10.95 12.24 -20.83
N GLY A 220 -10.30 13.34 -20.44
CA GLY A 220 -10.88 14.69 -20.54
C GLY A 220 -11.11 15.35 -19.18
N THR A 221 -12.26 15.99 -19.00
CA THR A 221 -12.57 16.79 -17.80
C THR A 221 -13.18 16.01 -16.64
N ASP A 222 -13.76 14.83 -16.88
CA ASP A 222 -14.35 13.95 -15.84
C ASP A 222 -13.42 12.78 -15.47
N VAL A 223 -12.11 13.05 -15.44
CA VAL A 223 -11.11 12.03 -15.11
C VAL A 223 -11.15 11.71 -13.61
N ILE A 224 -11.25 10.42 -13.29
CA ILE A 224 -11.16 9.92 -11.93
C ILE A 224 -9.77 10.24 -11.34
N PRO A 225 -9.68 10.97 -10.21
CA PRO A 225 -8.40 11.27 -9.58
C PRO A 225 -7.63 10.01 -9.19
N ARG A 226 -6.34 10.03 -9.47
CA ARG A 226 -5.37 8.97 -9.19
C ARG A 226 -4.35 9.45 -8.15
N PRO A 227 -3.68 8.53 -7.42
CA PRO A 227 -3.81 7.08 -7.48
C PRO A 227 -5.17 6.57 -6.98
N VAL A 228 -5.54 5.38 -7.46
CA VAL A 228 -6.66 4.62 -6.93
C VAL A 228 -6.14 3.71 -5.81
N ILE A 229 -6.57 3.97 -4.58
CA ILE A 229 -6.26 3.12 -3.43
C ILE A 229 -7.20 1.91 -3.46
N THR A 230 -6.62 0.75 -3.73
CA THR A 230 -7.35 -0.50 -3.91
C THR A 230 -7.55 -1.21 -2.58
N CYS A 231 -8.77 -1.16 -2.08
CA CYS A 231 -9.22 -1.84 -0.87
C CYS A 231 -10.01 -3.12 -1.19
N VAL A 232 -9.63 -3.79 -2.29
CA VAL A 232 -10.17 -5.09 -2.71
C VAL A 232 -9.09 -6.14 -2.52
N LYS A 233 -9.42 -7.26 -1.87
CA LYS A 233 -8.48 -8.35 -1.63
C LYS A 233 -8.18 -9.09 -2.94
N LEU A 234 -6.90 -9.16 -3.29
CA LEU A 234 -6.42 -9.96 -4.42
C LEU A 234 -6.73 -11.44 -4.23
N ASN A 235 -7.06 -12.12 -5.33
CA ASN A 235 -7.34 -13.56 -5.41
C ASN A 235 -8.48 -14.02 -4.46
N LEU A 236 -9.41 -13.13 -4.14
CA LEU A 236 -10.59 -13.45 -3.30
C LEU A 236 -11.91 -13.32 -4.07
N HIS A 237 -12.04 -12.32 -4.94
CA HIS A 237 -13.27 -12.06 -5.67
C HIS A 237 -13.04 -12.30 -7.16
N SER A 238 -13.87 -13.15 -7.77
CA SER A 238 -13.81 -13.38 -9.22
C SER A 238 -13.93 -12.06 -9.98
N GLY A 239 -13.00 -11.81 -10.90
CA GLY A 239 -13.07 -10.71 -11.86
C GLY A 239 -12.37 -9.41 -11.45
N PHE A 240 -11.91 -9.26 -10.20
CA PHE A 240 -11.20 -8.02 -9.82
C PHE A 240 -9.91 -7.85 -10.63
N GLU A 241 -9.11 -8.90 -10.76
CA GLU A 241 -7.87 -8.89 -11.54
C GLU A 241 -8.13 -8.66 -13.03
N THR A 242 -9.21 -9.22 -13.58
CA THR A 242 -9.66 -8.96 -14.96
C THR A 242 -10.03 -7.48 -15.14
N ASN A 243 -10.85 -6.93 -14.23
CA ASN A 243 -11.22 -5.52 -14.27
C ASN A 243 -10.01 -4.59 -14.19
N MET A 244 -9.01 -4.94 -13.37
CA MET A 244 -7.74 -4.20 -13.26
C MET A 244 -6.95 -4.24 -14.57
N ALA A 245 -6.93 -5.39 -15.26
CA ALA A 245 -6.32 -5.52 -16.57
C ALA A 245 -7.04 -4.67 -17.63
N ASP A 246 -8.37 -4.60 -17.56
CA ASP A 246 -9.19 -3.83 -18.50
C ASP A 246 -8.91 -2.32 -18.41
N VAL A 247 -8.73 -1.79 -17.20
CA VAL A 247 -8.47 -0.35 -16.99
C VAL A 247 -6.99 0.05 -17.13
N LYS A 248 -6.09 -0.92 -17.36
CA LYS A 248 -4.65 -0.71 -17.65
C LYS A 248 -3.94 0.27 -16.68
N LEU A 249 -4.25 0.17 -15.38
CA LEU A 249 -3.59 1.01 -14.37
C LEU A 249 -2.16 0.52 -14.10
N THR A 250 -1.21 1.45 -14.00
CA THR A 250 0.16 1.12 -13.63
C THR A 250 0.30 0.98 -12.12
N GLU A 251 0.69 -0.21 -11.65
CA GLU A 251 0.97 -0.45 -10.23
C GLU A 251 2.03 0.52 -9.69
N GLY A 252 1.76 1.04 -8.49
CA GLY A 252 2.62 1.98 -7.80
C GLY A 252 2.39 3.42 -8.25
N TYR A 253 1.76 3.68 -9.39
CA TYR A 253 1.50 5.05 -9.87
C TYR A 253 0.02 5.37 -9.96
N ASP A 254 -0.71 4.59 -10.77
CA ASP A 254 -2.14 4.81 -11.01
C ASP A 254 -2.99 4.01 -10.01
N CYS A 255 -2.47 2.89 -9.50
CA CYS A 255 -3.11 2.08 -8.46
C CYS A 255 -2.12 1.72 -7.34
N ILE A 256 -2.64 1.68 -6.11
CA ILE A 256 -1.90 1.32 -4.90
C ILE A 256 -2.71 0.26 -4.16
N TYR A 257 -2.12 -0.90 -3.89
CA TYR A 257 -2.79 -1.98 -3.16
C TYR A 257 -2.71 -1.76 -1.65
N PHE A 258 -3.86 -1.88 -0.97
CA PHE A 258 -3.98 -1.72 0.49
C PHE A 258 -4.61 -2.94 1.19
N ALA A 259 -5.37 -3.78 0.48
CA ALA A 259 -6.16 -4.88 1.07
C ALA A 259 -5.59 -6.31 0.91
#